data_AF-A0A0B0D1G9-F1
#
_entry.id   AF-A0A0B0D1G9-F1
#
_cell.length_a   1.000
_cell.length_b   1.000
_cell.length_c   1.000
_cell.angle_alpha   90.00
_cell.angle_beta   90.00
_cell.angle_gamma   90.00
#
_symmetry.space_group_name_H-M   'P 1'
#
loop_
_entity.id
_entity.type
_entity.pdbx_description
1 polymer ?
#
loop_
_entity_poly.entity_id
_entity_poly.type
_entity_poly.pdbx_seq_one_letter_code
_entity_poly.pdbx_strand_id
1 'polypeptide(L)'
;MDVFYNQKGIGDVLIIPIKEGDRNTIKHEQYGDVVKITDRKDGSLLGYNIFNASTYFNIPSQGKMRLTEEMLAPIKDLFSRNELNDVLDFDLSPK
;
A
#
# COMPACT_ATOMS: atom_id res chain seq x y z
N MET A 1 -1.49 -5.60 10.27
CA MET A 1 -0.37 -4.67 10.03
C MET A 1 -0.84 -3.21 10.10
N ASP A 2 0.10 -2.26 10.20
CA ASP A 2 -0.21 -0.82 10.26
C ASP A 2 0.05 -0.16 8.90
N VAL A 3 -0.84 0.76 8.51
CA VAL A 3 -0.78 1.55 7.28
C VAL A 3 -0.86 3.04 7.63
N PHE A 4 -0.51 3.90 6.69
CA PHE A 4 -0.51 5.35 6.90
C PHE A 4 -1.30 6.05 5.82
N TYR A 5 -2.16 6.98 6.20
CA TYR A 5 -2.89 7.83 5.27
C TYR A 5 -2.79 9.28 5.72
N ASN A 6 -2.33 10.19 4.87
CA ASN A 6 -2.28 11.62 5.26
C ASN A 6 -2.57 12.53 4.07
N GLN A 7 -3.87 12.81 3.86
CA GLN A 7 -4.36 13.68 2.80
C GLN A 7 -3.78 15.10 2.88
N LYS A 8 -3.59 15.64 4.08
CA LYS A 8 -3.10 17.01 4.27
C LYS A 8 -1.58 17.13 4.13
N GLY A 9 -0.85 16.13 4.58
CA GLY A 9 0.62 16.17 4.64
C GLY A 9 1.31 15.56 3.42
N ILE A 10 0.78 14.46 2.90
CA ILE A 10 1.37 13.70 1.78
C ILE A 10 0.50 13.83 0.52
N GLY A 11 -0.82 13.96 0.70
CA GLY A 11 -1.81 13.90 -0.37
C GLY A 11 -2.72 12.69 -0.19
N ASP A 12 -3.67 12.51 -1.10
CA ASP A 12 -4.63 11.40 -1.05
C ASP A 12 -3.97 10.05 -1.36
N VAL A 13 -3.10 9.60 -0.46
CA VAL A 13 -2.21 8.44 -0.62
C VAL A 13 -2.26 7.57 0.62
N LEU A 14 -2.65 6.30 0.43
CA LEU A 14 -2.52 5.25 1.43
C LEU A 14 -1.19 4.53 1.25
N ILE A 15 -0.36 4.51 2.29
CA ILE A 15 0.96 3.89 2.31
C ILE A 15 0.88 2.58 3.08
N ILE A 16 1.26 1.49 2.42
CA ILE A 16 1.29 0.13 2.96
C ILE A 16 2.75 -0.31 3.08
N PRO A 17 3.39 -0.12 4.25
CA PRO A 17 4.76 -0.58 4.48
C PRO A 17 4.78 -2.08 4.77
N ILE A 18 5.61 -2.83 4.05
CA ILE A 18 5.79 -4.28 4.23
C ILE A 18 7.14 -4.60 4.87
N LYS A 19 8.20 -3.95 4.39
CA LYS A 19 9.57 -4.17 4.86
C LYS A 19 10.35 -2.86 4.78
N GLU A 20 11.28 -2.65 5.71
CA GLU A 20 12.24 -1.57 5.61
C GLU A 20 13.19 -1.81 4.43
N GLY A 21 13.45 -0.76 3.64
CA GLY A 21 14.34 -0.81 2.50
C GLY A 21 15.42 0.28 2.55
N ASP A 22 16.53 0.03 1.86
CA ASP A 22 17.58 1.02 1.66
C ASP A 22 17.12 2.05 0.62
N ARG A 23 17.06 3.33 1.02
CA ARG A 23 16.59 4.43 0.16
C ARG A 23 17.40 4.56 -1.14
N ASN A 24 18.64 4.09 -1.16
CA ASN A 24 19.51 4.16 -2.33
C ASN A 24 19.19 3.08 -3.37
N THR A 25 18.42 2.06 -2.99
CA THR A 25 18.13 0.89 -3.84
C THR A 25 16.66 0.74 -4.16
N ILE A 26 15.81 1.74 -3.89
CA ILE A 26 14.38 1.63 -4.16
C ILE A 26 14.07 1.67 -5.66
N LYS A 27 13.21 0.76 -6.11
CA LYS A 27 12.53 0.77 -7.41
C LYS A 27 11.05 1.03 -7.20
N HIS A 28 10.47 1.82 -8.10
CA HIS A 28 9.04 2.10 -8.15
C HIS A 28 8.49 1.59 -9.49
N GLU A 29 7.38 0.87 -9.44
CA GLU A 29 6.64 0.38 -10.61
C GLU A 29 5.19 0.80 -10.47
N GLN A 30 4.66 1.52 -11.46
CA GLN A 30 3.31 2.08 -11.42
C GLN A 30 2.33 1.20 -12.19
N TYR A 31 1.21 0.90 -11.53
CA TYR A 31 0.08 0.12 -12.01
C TYR A 31 -1.19 0.92 -11.72
N GLY A 32 -1.59 1.79 -12.66
CA GLY A 32 -2.67 2.75 -12.44
C GLY A 32 -2.40 3.64 -11.22
N ASP A 33 -3.30 3.57 -10.25
CA ASP A 33 -3.22 4.31 -8.97
C ASP A 33 -2.38 3.59 -7.90
N VAL A 34 -1.75 2.46 -8.22
CA VAL A 34 -0.88 1.72 -7.30
C VAL A 34 0.58 1.87 -7.74
N VAL A 35 1.46 2.28 -6.83
CA VAL A 35 2.91 2.18 -7.01
C VAL A 35 3.44 1.07 -6.12
N LYS A 36 3.99 0.03 -6.75
CA LYS A 36 4.73 -1.04 -6.09
C LYS A 36 6.17 -0.59 -5.83
N ILE A 37 6.65 -0.85 -4.62
CA ILE A 37 7.97 -0.46 -4.16
C ILE A 37 8.78 -1.72 -3.87
N THR A 38 9.90 -1.90 -4.55
CA THR A 38 10.80 -3.06 -4.38
C THR A 38 12.24 -2.60 -4.18
N ASP A 39 13.08 -3.44 -3.59
CA ASP A 39 14.52 -3.22 -3.54
C ASP A 39 15.18 -3.73 -4.84
N ARG A 40 15.99 -2.91 -5.49
CA ARG A 40 16.70 -3.23 -6.74
C ARG A 40 17.76 -4.30 -6.57
N LYS A 41 18.31 -4.51 -5.37
CA LYS A 41 19.37 -5.47 -5.10
C LYS A 41 18.83 -6.89 -5.04
N ASP A 42 17.77 -7.10 -4.27
CA ASP A 42 17.24 -8.45 -3.98
C ASP A 42 15.82 -8.70 -4.53
N GLY A 43 15.17 -7.68 -5.10
CA GLY A 43 13.81 -7.75 -5.61
C GLY A 43 12.74 -7.82 -4.51
N SER A 44 13.10 -7.66 -3.24
CA SER A 44 12.16 -7.79 -2.13
C SER A 44 11.11 -6.68 -2.14
N LEU A 45 9.87 -7.05 -1.84
CA LEU A 45 8.77 -6.10 -1.71
C LEU A 45 8.96 -5.25 -0.44
N LEU A 46 9.01 -3.93 -0.63
CA LEU A 46 9.14 -2.95 0.44
C LEU A 46 7.78 -2.38 0.83
N GLY A 47 6.88 -2.20 -0.13
CA GLY A 47 5.52 -1.74 0.13
C GLY A 47 4.77 -1.27 -1.10
N TYR A 48 3.65 -0.59 -0.86
CA TYR A 48 2.82 0.01 -1.89
C TYR A 48 2.38 1.42 -1.48
N ASN A 49 2.24 2.29 -2.47
CA ASN A 49 1.51 3.55 -2.33
C ASN A 49 0.27 3.48 -3.23
N ILE A 50 -0.90 3.70 -2.66
CA ILE A 50 -2.17 3.76 -3.38
C ILE A 50 -2.63 5.21 -3.42
N PHE A 51 -2.66 5.79 -4.62
CA PHE A 51 -3.13 7.14 -4.88
C PHE A 51 -4.66 7.17 -5.01
N ASN A 52 -5.23 8.37 -4.90
CA ASN A 52 -6.68 8.60 -4.87
C ASN A 52 -7.38 7.70 -3.85
N ALA A 53 -6.72 7.43 -2.71
CA ALA A 53 -7.13 6.42 -1.75
C ALA A 53 -8.54 6.67 -1.20
N SER A 54 -8.93 7.94 -1.02
CA SER A 54 -10.27 8.33 -0.58
C SER A 54 -11.40 7.90 -1.53
N THR A 55 -11.08 7.58 -2.80
CA THR A 55 -12.05 7.09 -3.79
C THR A 55 -12.30 5.58 -3.67
N TYR A 56 -11.35 4.84 -3.08
CA TYR A 56 -11.40 3.39 -2.93
C TYR A 56 -11.73 2.93 -1.52
N PHE A 57 -11.41 3.74 -0.52
CA PHE A 57 -11.53 3.38 0.89
C PHE A 57 -12.29 4.45 1.67
N ASN A 58 -13.13 4.01 2.60
CA ASN A 58 -13.66 4.89 3.63
C ASN A 58 -12.60 5.03 4.74
N ILE A 59 -11.78 6.08 4.68
CA ILE A 59 -10.67 6.28 5.62
C ILE A 59 -11.11 7.22 6.75
N PRO A 60 -11.35 6.71 7.98
CA PRO A 60 -11.95 7.49 9.06
C PRO A 60 -10.96 8.44 9.75
N SER A 61 -9.65 8.27 9.54
CA SER A 61 -8.62 9.01 10.28
C SER A 61 -7.37 9.29 9.44
N GLN A 62 -6.61 10.29 9.87
CA GLN A 62 -5.32 10.66 9.29
C GLN A 62 -4.18 10.09 10.17
N GLY A 63 -3.04 9.80 9.56
CA GLY A 63 -1.86 9.24 10.20
C GLY A 63 -1.84 7.71 10.17
N LYS A 64 -1.28 7.13 11.24
CA LYS A 64 -1.11 5.69 11.40
C LYS A 64 -2.45 5.04 11.76
N MET A 65 -2.82 3.97 11.05
CA MET A 65 -4.02 3.18 11.33
C MET A 65 -3.78 1.69 11.07
N ARG A 66 -4.66 0.84 11.60
CA ARG A 66 -4.61 -0.60 11.36
C ARG A 66 -5.27 -0.91 10.02
N LEU A 67 -4.64 -1.76 9.20
CA LEU A 67 -5.31 -2.30 8.01
C LEU A 67 -6.44 -3.24 8.46
N THR A 68 -7.65 -2.99 7.98
CA THR A 68 -8.85 -3.79 8.30
C THR A 68 -9.20 -4.73 7.14
N GLU A 69 -10.01 -5.75 7.42
CA GLU A 69 -10.53 -6.65 6.38
C GLU A 69 -11.38 -5.90 5.34
N GLU A 70 -12.13 -4.89 5.77
CA GLU A 70 -12.92 -4.03 4.89
C GLU A 70 -12.06 -3.27 3.88
N MET A 71 -10.80 -2.98 4.22
CA MET A 71 -9.84 -2.35 3.31
C MET A 71 -9.16 -3.39 2.38
N LEU A 72 -9.07 -4.66 2.77
CA LEU A 72 -8.39 -5.68 1.96
C LEU A 72 -9.11 -5.95 0.63
N ALA A 73 -10.43 -6.09 0.65
CA ALA A 73 -11.22 -6.36 -0.55
C ALA A 73 -11.02 -5.30 -1.66
N PRO A 74 -11.16 -3.99 -1.39
CA PRO A 74 -10.90 -2.96 -2.40
C PRO A 74 -9.44 -2.90 -2.85
N ILE A 75 -8.45 -3.21 -2.00
CA ILE A 75 -7.04 -3.31 -2.45
C ILE A 75 -6.89 -4.45 -3.46
N LYS A 76 -7.43 -5.63 -3.17
CA LYS A 76 -7.36 -6.79 -4.07
C LYS A 76 -8.02 -6.51 -5.43
N ASP A 77 -9.18 -5.87 -5.41
CA ASP A 77 -9.88 -5.44 -6.63
C ASP A 77 -9.04 -4.43 -7.44
N LEU A 78 -8.46 -3.43 -6.76
CA LEU A 78 -7.59 -2.45 -7.41
C LEU A 78 -6.35 -3.10 -8.06
N PHE A 79 -5.75 -4.07 -7.38
CA PHE A 79 -4.59 -4.81 -7.90
C PHE A 79 -4.98 -5.61 -9.15
N SER A 80 -6.09 -6.34 -9.09
CA SER A 80 -6.62 -7.10 -10.22
C SER A 80 -6.92 -6.21 -11.42
N ARG A 81 -7.61 -5.07 -11.21
CA ARG A 81 -7.95 -4.10 -12.26
C ARG A 81 -6.73 -3.47 -12.92
N ASN A 82 -5.64 -3.31 -12.18
CA ASN A 82 -4.40 -2.72 -12.68
C ASN A 82 -3.37 -3.77 -13.12
N GLU A 83 -3.81 -5.03 -13.30
CA GLU A 83 -2.99 -6.17 -13.74
C GLU A 83 -1.76 -6.41 -12.83
N LEU A 84 -1.86 -5.99 -11.56
CA LEU A 84 -0.86 -6.20 -10.54
C LEU A 84 -1.13 -7.54 -9.84
N ASN A 85 -0.44 -8.59 -10.28
CA ASN A 85 -0.66 -9.97 -9.84
C ASN A 85 -0.01 -10.33 -8.49
N ASP A 86 0.16 -9.36 -7.59
CA ASP A 86 0.75 -9.60 -6.28
C ASP A 86 -0.25 -10.24 -5.32
N VAL A 87 0.19 -11.27 -4.59
CA VAL A 87 -0.63 -11.93 -3.57
C VAL A 87 -0.60 -11.09 -2.29
N LEU A 88 -1.75 -10.55 -1.91
CA LEU A 88 -1.94 -9.82 -0.66
C LEU A 88 -2.40 -10.78 0.43
N ASP A 89 -1.45 -11.48 1.03
CA ASP A 89 -1.65 -12.33 2.21
C ASP A 89 -1.12 -11.63 3.46
N PHE A 90 -1.88 -10.63 3.91
CA PHE A 90 -1.55 -9.88 5.12
C PHE A 90 -2.18 -10.56 6.33
N ASP A 91 -1.34 -11.04 7.25
CA ASP A 91 -1.81 -11.47 8.56
C ASP A 91 -2.35 -10.26 9.34
N LEU A 92 -3.68 -10.17 9.40
CA LEU A 92 -4.40 -9.13 10.12
C LEU A 92 -4.68 -9.48 11.57
N SER A 93 -4.37 -10.71 11.99
CA SER A 93 -4.61 -11.21 13.35
C SER A 93 -3.99 -10.26 14.38
N PRO A 94 -4.66 -10.06 15.54
CA PRO A 94 -4.03 -9.41 16.67
C PRO A 94 -2.69 -10.11 16.99
N LYS A 95 -1.60 -9.35 17.09
CA LYS A 95 -0.30 -9.85 17.55
C LYS A 95 -0.20 -9.72 19.06
#